data_AF-A0A133UEQ2-F1
#
_entry.id   AF-A0A133UEQ2-F1
#
_cell.length_a   1.000
_cell.length_b   1.000
_cell.length_c   1.000
_cell.angle_alpha   90.00
_cell.angle_beta   90.00
_cell.angle_gamma   90.00
#
_symmetry.space_group_name_H-M   'P 1'
#
loop_
_entity.id
_entity.type
_entity.pdbx_description
1 polymer ?
#
loop_
_entity_poly.entity_id
_entity_poly.type
_entity_poly.pdbx_seq_one_letter_code
_entity_poly.pdbx_strand_id
1 'polypeptide(L)' 'MSDEKGLDRSTLMRKLLEKKYKTMKKEETAEEYKKGQITLSKAAEEAETTIWVMEKFLIDSGYKSNYSIKDLERESSEIS' A
#
# COMPACT_ATOMS: atom_id res chain seq x y z
N MET A 1 36.68 0.24 -27.02
CA MET A 1 35.27 0.02 -27.37
C MET A 1 34.71 -1.05 -26.44
N SER A 2 33.49 -0.82 -25.94
CA SER A 2 32.61 -1.80 -25.27
C SER A 2 32.65 -1.90 -23.74
N ASP A 3 32.24 -0.84 -23.02
CA ASP A 3 31.74 -0.95 -21.62
C ASP A 3 30.37 -0.30 -21.41
N GLU A 4 29.71 0.17 -22.47
CA GLU A 4 28.48 0.97 -22.33
C GLU A 4 27.20 0.13 -22.19
N LYS A 5 27.22 -1.15 -22.62
CA LYS A 5 26.04 -2.03 -22.58
C LYS A 5 25.81 -2.76 -21.24
N GLY A 6 26.87 -2.95 -20.44
CA GLY A 6 26.77 -3.66 -19.15
C GLY A 6 26.15 -2.81 -18.04
N LEU A 7 26.45 -1.51 -18.04
CA LEU A 7 25.94 -0.54 -17.08
C LEU A 7 24.42 -0.41 -17.18
N ASP A 8 23.89 -0.23 -18.40
CA ASP A 8 22.47 -0.10 -18.67
C ASP A 8 21.67 -1.32 -18.16
N ARG A 9 22.15 -2.55 -18.41
CA ARG A 9 21.49 -3.76 -17.91
C ARG A 9 21.44 -3.82 -16.39
N SER A 10 22.53 -3.47 -15.70
CA SER A 10 22.59 -3.47 -14.24
C SER A 10 21.64 -2.42 -13.63
N THR A 11 21.54 -1.25 -14.26
CA THR A 11 20.64 -0.17 -13.87
C THR A 11 19.17 -0.56 -14.09
N LEU A 12 18.86 -1.19 -15.22
CA LEU A 12 17.52 -1.70 -15.52
C LEU A 12 17.09 -2.77 -14.52
N MET A 13 17.98 -3.69 -14.17
CA MET A 13 17.70 -4.72 -13.15
C MET A 13 17.46 -4.09 -11.78
N ARG A 14 18.26 -3.10 -11.37
CA ARG A 14 18.08 -2.40 -10.09
C ARG A 14 16.72 -1.70 -10.02
N LYS A 15 16.36 -0.95 -11.07
CA LYS A 15 15.04 -0.27 -11.17
C LYS A 15 13.88 -1.26 -11.13
N LEU A 16 14.03 -2.42 -11.78
CA LEU A 16 13.01 -3.47 -11.76
C LEU A 16 12.84 -4.05 -10.36
N LEU A 17 13.95 -4.34 -9.67
CA LEU A 17 13.94 -4.85 -8.29
C LEU A 17 13.31 -3.84 -7.33
N GLU A 18 13.69 -2.57 -7.41
CA GLU A 18 13.10 -1.49 -6.60
C GLU A 18 11.59 -1.38 -6.82
N LYS A 19 11.14 -1.44 -8.09
CA LYS A 19 9.72 -1.38 -8.41
C LYS A 19 8.98 -2.59 -7.83
N LYS A 20 9.50 -3.80 -8.02
CA LYS A 20 8.88 -5.02 -7.48
C LYS A 20 8.84 -5.00 -5.95
N TYR A 21 9.92 -4.57 -5.31
CA TYR A 21 10.02 -4.48 -3.86
C TYR A 21 8.95 -3.55 -3.29
N LYS A 22 8.78 -2.36 -3.88
CA LYS A 22 7.74 -1.40 -3.46
C LYS A 22 6.33 -1.95 -3.62
N THR A 23 6.06 -2.69 -4.69
CA THR A 23 4.76 -3.35 -4.89
C THR A 23 4.53 -4.43 -3.84
N MET A 24 5.52 -5.30 -3.61
CA MET A 24 5.41 -6.38 -2.61
C MET A 24 5.18 -5.82 -1.20
N LYS A 25 5.87 -4.74 -0.84
CA LYS A 25 5.72 -4.13 0.49
C LYS A 25 4.34 -3.52 0.71
N LYS A 26 3.73 -2.93 -0.34
CA LYS A 26 2.34 -2.46 -0.29
C LYS A 26 1.34 -3.61 -0.13
N GLU A 27 1.55 -4.71 -0.83
CA GLU A 27 0.70 -5.90 -0.70
C GLU A 27 0.79 -6.51 0.70
N GLU A 28 2.00 -6.69 1.24
CA GLU A 28 2.24 -7.24 2.59
C GLU A 28 1.56 -6.41 3.67
N THR A 29 1.86 -5.11 3.72
CA THR A 29 1.32 -4.20 4.74
C THR A 29 -0.18 -3.97 4.60
N ALA A 30 -0.72 -4.05 3.37
CA ALA A 30 -2.16 -4.04 3.16
C ALA A 30 -2.84 -5.26 3.78
N GLU A 31 -2.24 -6.45 3.67
CA GLU A 31 -2.79 -7.66 4.30
C GLU A 31 -2.72 -7.61 5.84
N GLU A 32 -1.66 -7.07 6.41
CA GLU A 32 -1.55 -6.84 7.86
C GLU A 32 -2.62 -5.84 8.35
N TYR A 33 -2.84 -4.77 7.60
CA TYR A 33 -3.93 -3.83 7.86
C TYR A 33 -5.31 -4.51 7.77
N LYS A 34 -5.56 -5.31 6.72
CA LYS A 34 -6.83 -6.05 6.54
C LYS A 34 -7.11 -7.00 7.70
N LYS A 35 -6.06 -7.60 8.29
CA LYS A 35 -6.14 -8.46 9.48
C LYS A 35 -6.30 -7.68 10.79
N GLY A 36 -6.27 -6.34 10.75
CA GLY A 36 -6.33 -5.48 11.92
C GLY A 36 -5.06 -5.50 12.78
N GLN A 37 -3.93 -5.96 12.23
CA GLN A 37 -2.66 -6.09 12.95
C GLN A 37 -1.93 -4.75 13.06
N ILE A 38 -2.09 -3.90 12.05
CA ILE A 38 -1.52 -2.55 11.99
C ILE A 38 -2.57 -1.53 11.57
N THR A 39 -2.33 -0.26 11.86
CA THR A 39 -3.18 0.84 11.40
C THR A 39 -2.89 1.19 9.93
N LEU A 40 -3.82 1.88 9.26
CA LEU A 40 -3.60 2.38 7.90
C LEU A 40 -2.38 3.32 7.81
N SER A 41 -2.15 4.13 8.85
CA SER A 41 -0.97 5.00 8.95
C SER A 41 0.32 4.20 9.03
N LYS A 42 0.35 3.12 9.82
CA LYS A 42 1.52 2.25 9.93
C LYS A 42 1.79 1.50 8.64
N ALA A 43 0.73 1.03 7.97
CA ALA A 43 0.84 0.38 6.67
C ALA A 43 1.43 1.32 5.60
N ALA A 44 1.01 2.59 5.59
CA ALA A 44 1.55 3.60 4.68
C ALA A 44 3.03 3.92 4.98
N GLU A 45 3.40 4.06 6.25
CA GLU A 45 4.77 4.26 6.70
C GLU A 45 5.69 3.13 6.24
N GLU A 46 5.30 1.87 6.50
CA GLU A 46 6.08 0.69 6.14
C GLU A 46 6.17 0.45 4.63
N ALA A 47 5.17 0.88 3.87
CA ALA A 47 5.17 0.83 2.41
C ALA A 47 5.84 2.07 1.77
N GLU A 48 6.48 2.94 2.55
CA GLU A 48 7.11 4.18 2.12
C GLU A 48 6.20 5.01 1.21
N THR A 49 4.93 5.14 1.60
CA THR A 49 3.90 5.81 0.81
C THR A 49 3.01 6.68 1.69
N THR A 50 2.10 7.43 1.06
CA THR A 50 1.17 8.28 1.80
C THR A 50 -0.06 7.48 2.21
N ILE A 51 -0.74 7.92 3.28
CA ILE A 51 -2.02 7.33 3.72
C ILE A 51 -3.01 7.25 2.56
N TRP A 52 -3.12 8.32 1.77
CA TRP A 52 -4.01 8.38 0.61
C TRP A 52 -3.67 7.36 -0.48
N VAL A 53 -2.38 7.17 -0.79
CA VAL A 53 -1.97 6.15 -1.77
C VAL A 53 -2.25 4.74 -1.25
N MET A 54 -2.09 4.52 0.06
CA MET A 54 -2.39 3.22 0.68
C MET A 54 -3.89 2.93 0.71
N GLU A 55 -4.69 3.93 1.07
CA GLU A 55 -6.15 3.87 1.02
C GLU A 55 -6.66 3.56 -0.39
N LYS A 56 -6.17 4.29 -1.39
CA LYS A 56 -6.51 4.04 -2.79
C LYS A 56 -6.13 2.62 -3.22
N PHE A 57 -4.93 2.17 -2.85
CA PHE A 57 -4.48 0.81 -3.14
C PHE A 57 -5.42 -0.25 -2.53
N LEU A 58 -5.88 -0.05 -1.30
CA LEU A 58 -6.84 -0.93 -0.64
C LEU A 58 -8.18 -0.96 -1.40
N ILE A 59 -8.73 0.20 -1.75
CA ILE A 59 -9.98 0.30 -2.53
C ILE A 59 -9.84 -0.39 -3.89
N ASP A 60 -8.76 -0.10 -4.61
CA ASP A 60 -8.47 -0.70 -5.92
C ASP A 60 -8.27 -2.22 -5.83
N SER A 61 -7.78 -2.73 -4.68
CA SER A 61 -7.66 -4.16 -4.39
C SER A 61 -8.99 -4.84 -3.99
N GLY A 62 -10.09 -4.08 -3.94
CA GLY A 62 -11.41 -4.57 -3.56
C GLY A 62 -11.63 -4.64 -2.05
N TYR A 63 -10.78 -4.01 -1.25
CA TYR A 63 -10.99 -3.94 0.20
C TYR A 63 -12.23 -3.08 0.49
N LYS A 64 -13.20 -3.70 1.19
CA LYS A 64 -14.30 -2.98 1.82
C LYS A 64 -14.01 -2.96 3.32
N SER A 65 -13.86 -1.76 3.88
CA SER A 65 -13.70 -1.60 5.32
C SER A 65 -14.81 -2.37 6.04
N ASN A 66 -14.45 -3.10 7.09
CA ASN A 66 -15.42 -3.74 7.97
C ASN A 66 -16.14 -2.70 8.85
N TYR A 67 -15.69 -1.44 8.83
CA TYR A 67 -16.47 -0.29 9.27
C TYR A 67 -17.60 -0.11 8.25
N SER A 68 -18.71 -0.79 8.52
CA SER A 68 -19.82 -0.81 7.60
C SER A 68 -20.47 0.57 7.59
N ILE A 69 -21.19 0.91 6.52
CA ILE A 69 -22.02 2.12 6.50
C ILE A 69 -22.95 2.15 7.74
N LYS A 70 -23.34 1.00 8.28
CA LYS A 70 -24.13 0.93 9.51
C LYS A 70 -23.39 1.42 10.76
N ASP A 71 -22.06 1.28 10.80
CA ASP A 71 -21.26 1.76 11.92
C ASP A 71 -21.11 3.29 11.84
N LEU A 72 -20.95 3.84 10.63
CA LEU A 72 -21.03 5.29 10.37
C LEU A 72 -22.40 5.89 10.69
N GLU A 73 -23.49 5.21 10.32
CA GLU A 73 -24.86 5.64 10.62
C GLU A 73 -25.14 5.64 12.13
N ARG A 74 -24.63 4.64 12.86
CA ARG A 74 -24.82 4.51 14.30
C ARG A 74 -24.13 5.66 15.04
N GLU A 75 -22.88 5.98 14.71
CA GLU A 75 -22.18 7.13 15.30
C GLU A 75 -22.81 8.48 14.93
N SER A 76 -23.29 8.65 13.70
CA SER A 76 -23.98 9.88 13.29
C SER A 76 -25.31 10.08 14.04
N SER A 77 -25.93 9.01 14.53
CA SER A 77 -27.17 9.07 15.33
C SER A 77 -26.93 9.28 16.82
N GLU A 78 -25.74 8.98 17.34
CA GLU A 78 -25.37 9.18 18.75
C GLU A 78 -24.94 10.63 19.06
N ILE A 79 -24.72 11.45 18.02
CA ILE A 79 -24.33 12.87 18.12
C ILE A 79 -25.53 13.82 17.89
N SER A 80 -26.73 13.29 17.61
CA SER A 80 -27.98 14.07 17.46
C SER A 80 -28.90 13.94 18.66
#